data_AF-A0A950DHI7-F1
#
_entry.id   AF-A0A950DHI7-F1
#
_cell.length_a   1.000
_cell.length_b   1.000
_cell.length_c   1.000
_cell.angle_alpha   90.00
_cell.angle_beta   90.00
_cell.angle_gamma   90.00
#
_symmetry.space_group_name_H-M   'P 1'
#
loop_
_entity.id
_entity.type
_entity.pdbx_description
1 polymer ?
#
loop_
_entity_poly.entity_id
_entity_poly.type
_entity_poly.pdbx_seq_one_letter_code
_entity_poly.pdbx_strand_id
1 'polypeptide(L)'
;MSSSPASTALGNWLRDYNEAPWRRYIDSLRSRGLLVEVDGVLVDCETMFRTRFHCDTRICAGIDRDRETDSCCTDYEVEITPQEKERIVANADAVLELLSRYDAGRVNTQRSISEFFDESHSVKLAKEKGRCAFSYRDPEGRLRCGLHSLALEKNVPIASIKPLTCVFFPLVVYRFDTGEIFLTAISPDTAGLMEGANDTQLPCLRVQRGDPMFMECRTAIETGFGPTFFAQLSAAAEQFAAAKDSPKGEIK
;
A
#
# COMPACT_ATOMS: atom_id res chain seq x y z
N MET A 1 -22.47 -2.40 -34.50
CA MET A 1 -23.01 -1.70 -33.31
C MET A 1 -22.39 -0.32 -33.28
N SER A 2 -23.18 0.70 -33.61
CA SER A 2 -22.72 2.10 -33.69
C SER A 2 -22.73 2.69 -32.28
N SER A 3 -21.58 3.20 -31.83
CA SER A 3 -21.41 3.85 -30.53
C SER A 3 -22.23 5.14 -30.48
N SER A 4 -23.06 5.28 -29.46
CA SER A 4 -23.96 6.42 -29.28
C SER A 4 -23.18 7.71 -28.97
N PRO A 5 -23.47 8.85 -29.63
CA PRO A 5 -22.73 10.12 -29.51
C PRO A 5 -22.90 10.85 -28.16
N ALA A 6 -23.69 10.33 -27.22
CA ALA A 6 -23.68 10.77 -25.83
C ALA A 6 -22.35 10.42 -25.11
N SER A 7 -21.45 9.66 -25.75
CA SER A 7 -20.30 9.01 -25.11
C SER A 7 -18.97 9.76 -25.15
N THR A 8 -18.82 10.90 -25.82
CA THR A 8 -17.52 11.60 -25.89
C THR A 8 -17.34 12.66 -24.82
N ALA A 9 -18.30 13.58 -24.63
CA ALA A 9 -18.14 14.66 -23.64
C ALA A 9 -18.11 14.14 -22.19
N LEU A 10 -19.05 13.26 -21.82
CA LEU A 10 -19.07 12.64 -20.49
C LEU A 10 -17.88 11.71 -20.28
N GLY A 11 -17.53 10.91 -21.30
CA GLY A 11 -16.37 10.01 -21.24
C GLY A 11 -15.05 10.77 -21.08
N ASN A 12 -14.90 11.90 -21.78
CA ASN A 12 -13.75 12.78 -21.61
C ASN A 12 -13.76 13.44 -20.24
N TRP A 13 -14.91 13.95 -19.77
CA TRP A 13 -15.01 14.57 -18.44
C TRP A 13 -14.68 13.58 -17.32
N LEU A 14 -15.20 12.34 -17.36
CA LEU A 14 -14.91 11.32 -16.36
C LEU A 14 -13.43 10.94 -16.36
N ARG A 15 -12.82 10.80 -17.55
CA ARG A 15 -11.38 10.55 -17.68
C ARG A 15 -10.56 11.72 -17.14
N ASP A 16 -10.91 12.94 -17.50
CA ASP A 16 -10.20 14.14 -17.05
C ASP A 16 -10.35 14.34 -15.54
N TYR A 17 -11.52 14.04 -14.99
CA TYR A 17 -11.79 14.14 -13.56
C TYR A 17 -10.99 13.09 -12.77
N ASN A 18 -11.01 11.82 -13.20
CA ASN A 18 -10.39 10.71 -12.47
C ASN A 18 -8.88 10.56 -12.73
N GLU A 19 -8.44 10.76 -13.97
CA GLU A 19 -7.05 10.45 -14.39
C GLU A 19 -6.19 11.69 -14.57
N ALA A 20 -6.73 12.87 -14.88
CA ALA A 20 -5.89 14.02 -15.22
C ALA A 20 -4.93 14.46 -14.11
N PRO A 21 -5.26 14.39 -12.79
CA PRO A 21 -4.28 14.64 -11.75
C PRO A 21 -3.06 13.71 -11.86
N TRP A 22 -3.29 12.41 -12.04
CA TRP A 22 -2.24 11.40 -12.23
C TRP A 22 -1.45 11.62 -13.51
N ARG A 23 -2.12 11.93 -14.63
CA ARG A 23 -1.45 12.21 -15.90
C ARG A 23 -0.56 13.45 -15.83
N ARG A 24 -1.03 14.53 -15.21
CA ARG A 24 -0.21 15.73 -14.97
C ARG A 24 1.00 15.44 -14.10
N TYR A 25 0.84 14.60 -13.08
CA TYR A 25 1.96 14.16 -12.24
C TYR A 25 2.99 13.36 -13.04
N ILE A 26 2.55 12.38 -13.83
CA ILE A 26 3.41 11.57 -14.71
C ILE A 26 4.13 12.45 -15.75
N ASP A 27 3.42 13.40 -16.38
CA ASP A 27 4.03 14.32 -17.34
C ASP A 27 5.11 15.21 -16.69
N SER A 28 4.85 15.66 -15.46
CA SER A 28 5.85 16.36 -14.64
C SER A 28 7.06 15.48 -14.36
N LEU A 29 6.87 14.23 -13.92
CA LEU A 29 7.97 13.27 -13.72
C LEU A 29 8.77 13.07 -15.02
N ARG A 30 8.10 12.86 -16.15
CA ARG A 30 8.72 12.68 -17.46
C ARG A 30 9.57 13.89 -17.86
N SER A 31 9.04 15.10 -17.72
CA SER A 31 9.76 16.34 -18.06
C SER A 31 11.02 16.56 -17.22
N ARG A 32 11.06 16.00 -16.00
CA ARG A 32 12.20 16.09 -15.07
C ARG A 32 13.17 14.91 -15.19
N GLY A 33 12.90 13.94 -16.07
CA GLY A 33 13.66 12.70 -16.16
C GLY A 33 13.57 11.85 -14.89
N LEU A 34 12.39 11.83 -14.26
CA LEU A 34 12.07 11.11 -13.02
C LEU A 34 10.99 10.04 -13.24
N LEU A 35 10.79 9.62 -14.49
CA LEU A 35 9.90 8.54 -14.88
C LEU A 35 10.70 7.52 -15.68
N VAL A 36 10.56 6.24 -15.36
CA VAL A 36 11.12 5.13 -16.12
C VAL A 36 10.02 4.12 -16.43
N GLU A 37 10.15 3.36 -17.51
CA GLU A 37 9.29 2.22 -17.80
C GLU A 37 10.05 0.94 -17.50
N VAL A 38 9.43 0.04 -16.72
CA VAL A 38 9.94 -1.28 -16.38
C VAL A 38 8.86 -2.29 -16.71
N ASP A 39 9.12 -3.18 -17.68
CA ASP A 39 8.17 -4.23 -18.09
C ASP A 39 6.75 -3.71 -18.39
N GLY A 40 6.63 -2.56 -19.08
CA GLY A 40 5.35 -1.94 -19.39
C GLY A 40 4.67 -1.20 -18.23
N VAL A 41 5.33 -1.09 -17.07
CA VAL A 41 4.87 -0.31 -15.91
C VAL A 41 5.65 1.00 -15.83
N LEU A 42 4.93 2.12 -15.76
CA LEU A 42 5.51 3.43 -15.50
C LEU A 42 5.89 3.52 -14.01
N VAL A 43 7.12 3.90 -13.70
CA VAL A 43 7.66 3.94 -12.34
C VAL A 43 8.12 5.36 -12.00
N ASP A 44 7.64 5.86 -10.86
CA ASP A 44 8.06 7.11 -10.26
C ASP A 44 9.44 6.99 -9.61
N CYS A 45 10.49 7.47 -10.28
CA CYS A 45 11.86 7.38 -9.77
C CYS A 45 12.08 8.24 -8.51
N GLU A 46 11.36 9.36 -8.37
CA GLU A 46 11.51 10.25 -7.22
C GLU A 46 11.01 9.55 -5.95
N THR A 47 9.79 9.03 -6.01
CA THR A 47 9.23 8.32 -4.87
C THR A 47 9.91 6.96 -4.66
N MET A 48 10.08 6.16 -5.72
CA MET A 48 10.51 4.76 -5.56
C MET A 48 11.99 4.63 -5.22
N PHE A 49 12.87 5.46 -5.81
CA PHE A 49 14.33 5.28 -5.67
C PHE A 49 14.97 6.23 -4.65
N ARG A 50 14.37 7.41 -4.42
CA ARG A 50 14.96 8.42 -3.52
C ARG A 50 14.29 8.46 -2.16
N THR A 51 12.97 8.34 -2.09
CA THR A 51 12.28 8.34 -0.80
C THR A 51 12.76 7.16 0.04
N ARG A 52 13.08 7.43 1.30
CA ARG A 52 13.48 6.42 2.28
C ARG A 52 12.27 6.01 3.11
N PHE A 53 12.13 4.72 3.35
CA PHE A 53 11.01 4.18 4.09
C PHE A 53 11.46 2.99 4.92
N HIS A 54 10.90 2.84 6.12
CA HIS A 54 11.05 1.63 6.90
C HIS A 54 9.79 1.41 7.72
N CYS A 55 9.13 0.28 7.51
CA CYS A 55 7.94 -0.08 8.26
C CYS A 55 8.31 -0.49 9.69
N ASP A 56 8.18 0.44 10.63
CA ASP A 56 8.46 0.17 12.05
C ASP A 56 7.20 0.34 12.91
N THR A 57 6.57 -0.79 13.19
CA THR A 57 5.42 -0.90 14.10
C THR A 57 5.65 -0.38 15.52
N ARG A 58 6.91 -0.18 15.96
CA ARG A 58 7.21 0.41 17.29
C ARG A 58 6.87 1.90 17.33
N ILE A 59 7.06 2.62 16.22
CA ILE A 59 6.80 4.07 16.16
C ILE A 59 5.37 4.36 15.71
N CYS A 60 4.75 3.47 14.93
CA CYS A 60 3.34 3.60 14.51
C CYS A 60 2.35 3.52 15.68
N ALA A 61 2.81 3.06 16.86
CA ALA A 61 1.96 2.69 17.97
C ALA A 61 2.15 3.55 19.24
N GLY A 62 2.94 4.64 19.20
CA GLY A 62 3.32 5.30 20.46
C GLY A 62 4.08 6.62 20.46
N ILE A 63 4.10 7.42 19.39
CA ILE A 63 4.67 8.78 19.48
C ILE A 63 3.58 9.83 19.72
N ASP A 64 2.52 9.84 18.89
CA ASP A 64 1.46 10.86 18.95
C ASP A 64 0.04 10.27 18.84
N ARG A 65 -0.14 8.98 19.16
CA ARG A 65 -1.39 8.27 18.88
C ARG A 65 -1.90 7.47 20.10
N ASP A 66 -3.23 7.35 20.21
CA ASP A 66 -3.91 6.74 21.36
C ASP A 66 -3.84 5.21 21.29
N ARG A 67 -3.28 4.63 22.35
CA ARG A 67 -3.04 3.19 22.45
C ARG A 67 -4.29 2.34 22.24
N GLU A 68 -5.46 2.85 22.58
CA GLU A 68 -6.74 2.14 22.44
C GLU A 68 -7.31 2.14 21.02
N THR A 69 -6.96 3.14 20.19
CA THR A 69 -7.59 3.38 18.89
C THR A 69 -6.69 3.11 17.68
N ASP A 70 -5.41 2.79 17.90
CA ASP A 70 -4.43 2.78 16.83
C ASP A 70 -4.22 1.45 16.12
N SER A 71 -4.09 1.56 14.80
CA SER A 71 -3.58 0.59 13.85
C SER A 71 -2.80 1.32 12.73
N CYS A 72 -2.00 0.59 11.95
CA CYS A 72 -1.31 1.16 10.78
C CYS A 72 -2.29 1.70 9.74
N CYS A 73 -3.53 1.18 9.72
CA CYS A 73 -4.60 1.60 8.84
C CYS A 73 -5.72 2.36 9.58
N THR A 74 -5.45 2.97 10.75
CA THR A 74 -6.49 3.72 11.48
C THR A 74 -7.19 4.75 10.61
N ASP A 75 -6.42 5.43 9.76
CA ASP A 75 -6.91 6.50 8.90
C ASP A 75 -7.42 6.01 7.53
N TYR A 76 -7.31 4.70 7.24
CA TYR A 76 -7.60 4.14 5.91
C TYR A 76 -8.76 3.17 5.95
N GLU A 77 -9.68 3.28 5.01
CA GLU A 77 -10.63 2.21 4.74
C GLU A 77 -9.94 1.14 3.89
N VAL A 78 -9.80 -0.06 4.45
CA VAL A 78 -9.14 -1.17 3.77
C VAL A 78 -10.20 -2.00 3.06
N GLU A 79 -10.46 -1.64 1.81
CA GLU A 79 -11.27 -2.46 0.91
C GLU A 79 -10.48 -3.67 0.40
N ILE A 80 -11.14 -4.82 0.35
CA ILE A 80 -10.58 -6.10 -0.08
C ILE A 80 -11.50 -6.78 -1.08
N THR A 81 -10.93 -7.67 -1.88
CA THR A 81 -11.70 -8.50 -2.81
C THR A 81 -12.47 -9.62 -2.08
N PRO A 82 -13.56 -10.14 -2.67
CA PRO A 82 -14.25 -11.33 -2.15
C PRO A 82 -13.31 -12.53 -1.95
N GLN A 83 -12.36 -12.74 -2.87
CA GLN A 83 -11.38 -13.83 -2.79
C GLN A 83 -10.41 -13.66 -1.62
N GLU A 84 -10.02 -12.43 -1.28
CA GLU A 84 -9.22 -12.15 -0.08
C GLU A 84 -10.02 -12.42 1.20
N LYS A 85 -11.30 -12.04 1.23
CA LYS A 85 -12.19 -12.35 2.34
C LYS A 85 -12.30 -13.86 2.54
N GLU A 86 -12.53 -14.62 1.47
CA GLU A 86 -12.60 -16.09 1.50
C GLU A 86 -11.33 -16.70 2.09
N ARG A 87 -10.14 -16.21 1.71
CA ARG A 87 -8.86 -16.66 2.30
C ARG A 87 -8.78 -16.37 3.80
N ILE A 88 -9.24 -15.21 4.25
CA ILE A 88 -9.27 -14.87 5.68
C ILE A 88 -10.26 -15.78 6.43
N VAL A 89 -11.47 -15.97 5.88
CA VAL A 89 -12.52 -16.83 6.47
C VAL A 89 -12.06 -18.29 6.54
N ALA A 90 -11.36 -18.79 5.52
CA ALA A 90 -10.76 -20.13 5.55
C ALA A 90 -9.69 -20.31 6.65
N ASN A 91 -9.21 -19.20 7.22
CA ASN A 91 -8.27 -19.18 8.35
C ASN A 91 -8.91 -18.67 9.65
N ALA A 92 -10.25 -18.54 9.71
CA ALA A 92 -10.98 -17.88 10.80
C ALA A 92 -10.58 -18.36 12.19
N ASP A 93 -10.66 -19.66 12.46
CA ASP A 93 -10.37 -20.24 13.77
C ASP A 93 -8.95 -19.91 14.23
N ALA A 94 -7.97 -20.06 13.33
CA ALA A 94 -6.57 -19.79 13.63
C ALA A 94 -6.30 -18.28 13.84
N VAL A 95 -7.01 -17.41 13.13
CA VAL A 95 -6.94 -15.96 13.35
C VAL A 95 -7.52 -15.59 14.72
N LEU A 96 -8.71 -16.11 15.06
CA LEU A 96 -9.37 -15.84 16.33
C LEU A 96 -8.56 -16.38 17.51
N GLU A 97 -8.01 -17.59 17.38
CA GLU A 97 -7.09 -18.17 18.36
C GLU A 97 -5.88 -17.26 18.55
N LEU A 98 -5.19 -16.88 17.48
CA LEU A 98 -4.02 -16.00 17.55
C LEU A 98 -4.35 -14.69 18.25
N LEU A 99 -5.43 -14.02 17.86
CA LEU A 99 -5.83 -12.74 18.45
C LEU A 99 -6.21 -12.89 19.92
N SER A 100 -6.90 -13.97 20.30
CA SER A 100 -7.29 -14.23 21.68
C SER A 100 -6.11 -14.45 22.62
N ARG A 101 -4.97 -14.98 22.13
CA ARG A 101 -3.74 -15.11 22.92
C ARG A 101 -3.17 -13.77 23.36
N TYR A 102 -3.39 -12.71 22.58
CA TYR A 102 -2.80 -11.39 22.83
C TYR A 102 -3.81 -10.34 23.31
N ASP A 103 -5.10 -10.49 23.00
CA ASP A 103 -6.14 -9.50 23.28
C ASP A 103 -7.47 -10.17 23.65
N ALA A 104 -7.41 -11.10 24.62
CA ALA A 104 -8.55 -11.90 25.09
C ALA A 104 -9.76 -11.06 25.55
N GLY A 105 -9.51 -9.82 26.01
CA GLY A 105 -10.55 -8.88 26.41
C GLY A 105 -11.37 -8.34 25.25
N ARG A 106 -10.85 -8.40 24.02
CA ARG A 106 -11.51 -7.93 22.80
C ARG A 106 -11.91 -9.05 21.85
N VAL A 107 -11.08 -10.08 21.72
CA VAL A 107 -11.30 -11.20 20.80
C VAL A 107 -11.18 -12.49 21.58
N ASN A 108 -12.21 -13.33 21.48
CA ASN A 108 -12.19 -14.70 21.98
C ASN A 108 -12.54 -15.66 20.83
N THR A 109 -12.36 -16.96 21.05
CA THR A 109 -12.58 -18.00 20.04
C THR A 109 -14.06 -18.26 19.71
N GLN A 110 -15.00 -17.70 20.47
CA GLN A 110 -16.44 -17.81 20.20
C GLN A 110 -16.96 -16.67 19.31
N ARG A 111 -16.14 -15.62 19.11
CA ARG A 111 -16.52 -14.47 18.29
C ARG A 111 -16.61 -14.87 16.82
N SER A 112 -17.59 -14.33 16.10
CA SER A 112 -17.71 -14.62 14.67
C SER A 112 -16.70 -13.83 13.86
N ILE A 113 -15.99 -14.49 12.95
CA ILE A 113 -15.10 -13.82 11.99
C ILE A 113 -15.87 -12.85 11.08
N SER A 114 -17.18 -13.03 10.90
CA SER A 114 -18.00 -12.11 10.09
C SER A 114 -18.02 -10.69 10.66
N GLU A 115 -17.85 -10.53 11.97
CA GLU A 115 -17.79 -9.22 12.64
C GLU A 115 -16.50 -8.44 12.32
N PHE A 116 -15.53 -9.07 11.66
CA PHE A 116 -14.27 -8.46 11.29
C PHE A 116 -14.33 -7.82 9.89
N PHE A 117 -15.52 -7.82 9.28
CA PHE A 117 -15.79 -7.23 7.99
C PHE A 117 -16.95 -6.22 8.09
N ASP A 118 -16.85 -5.14 7.33
CA ASP A 118 -17.97 -4.24 7.01
C ASP A 118 -18.37 -4.46 5.55
N GLU A 119 -19.63 -4.83 5.33
CA GLU A 119 -20.15 -5.30 4.04
C GLU A 119 -21.42 -4.53 3.61
N SER A 120 -21.32 -3.21 3.54
CA SER A 120 -22.41 -2.34 3.05
C SER A 120 -22.49 -2.29 1.53
N HIS A 121 -21.44 -1.78 0.89
CA HIS A 121 -21.35 -1.58 -0.57
C HIS A 121 -20.09 -2.21 -1.19
N SER A 122 -19.09 -2.48 -0.36
CA SER A 122 -17.87 -3.23 -0.67
C SER A 122 -17.46 -4.05 0.55
N VAL A 123 -16.49 -4.95 0.40
CA VAL A 123 -15.96 -5.72 1.54
C VAL A 123 -14.79 -4.96 2.14
N LYS A 124 -14.95 -4.48 3.37
CA LYS A 124 -13.92 -3.76 4.10
C LYS A 124 -13.49 -4.52 5.35
N LEU A 125 -12.25 -4.33 5.79
CA LEU A 125 -11.85 -4.79 7.12
C LEU A 125 -12.49 -3.89 8.17
N ALA A 126 -13.22 -4.48 9.12
CA ALA A 126 -13.90 -3.71 10.17
C ALA A 126 -12.89 -3.01 11.08
N LYS A 127 -13.32 -1.87 11.64
CA LYS A 127 -12.61 -1.14 12.67
C LYS A 127 -13.39 -1.15 13.98
N GLU A 128 -12.71 -1.46 15.07
CA GLU A 128 -13.22 -1.40 16.43
C GLU A 128 -12.51 -0.26 17.16
N LYS A 129 -13.26 0.75 17.59
CA LYS A 129 -12.71 1.96 18.23
C LYS A 129 -11.60 2.62 17.37
N GLY A 130 -11.75 2.65 16.05
CA GLY A 130 -10.74 3.24 15.13
C GLY A 130 -9.57 2.32 14.78
N ARG A 131 -9.49 1.12 15.37
CA ARG A 131 -8.43 0.15 15.15
C ARG A 131 -8.91 -1.01 14.28
N CYS A 132 -8.11 -1.47 13.32
CA CYS A 132 -8.41 -2.69 12.54
C CYS A 132 -8.74 -3.88 13.46
N ALA A 133 -9.87 -4.57 13.20
CA ALA A 133 -10.32 -5.72 13.99
C ALA A 133 -9.26 -6.84 14.07
N PHE A 134 -8.42 -6.97 13.03
CA PHE A 134 -7.33 -7.94 12.94
C PHE A 134 -6.03 -7.51 13.62
N SER A 135 -5.96 -6.35 14.26
CA SER A 135 -4.74 -5.90 14.92
C SER A 135 -4.72 -6.25 16.41
N TYR A 136 -3.54 -6.40 16.99
CA TYR A 136 -3.36 -6.67 18.41
C TYR A 136 -2.09 -5.96 18.91
N ARG A 137 -1.87 -5.96 20.22
CA ARG A 137 -0.60 -5.53 20.81
C ARG A 137 0.12 -6.73 21.38
N ASP A 138 1.41 -6.86 21.05
CA ASP A 138 2.26 -7.89 21.65
C ASP A 138 2.58 -7.56 23.12
N PRO A 139 3.22 -8.47 23.90
CA PRO A 139 3.53 -8.23 25.31
C PRO A 139 4.39 -6.99 25.57
N GLU A 140 5.16 -6.53 24.58
CA GLU A 140 5.94 -5.29 24.63
C GLU A 140 5.11 -4.04 24.25
N GLY A 141 3.81 -4.21 24.02
CA GLY A 141 2.88 -3.14 23.67
C GLY A 141 2.94 -2.70 22.20
N ARG A 142 3.70 -3.41 21.35
CA ARG A 142 3.88 -3.05 19.94
C ARG A 142 2.67 -3.49 19.14
N LEU A 143 2.20 -2.62 18.25
CA LEU A 143 1.09 -2.93 17.36
C LEU A 143 1.49 -4.00 16.33
N ARG A 144 0.65 -5.02 16.16
CA ARG A 144 0.84 -6.12 15.21
C ARG A 144 -0.43 -6.36 14.40
N CYS A 145 -0.27 -7.00 13.25
CA CYS A 145 -1.37 -7.47 12.42
C CYS A 145 -1.51 -8.98 12.57
N GLY A 146 -2.65 -9.45 13.08
CA GLY A 146 -2.95 -10.87 13.27
C GLY A 146 -2.84 -11.69 11.98
N LEU A 147 -3.29 -11.15 10.85
CA LEU A 147 -3.18 -11.83 9.54
C LEU A 147 -1.71 -12.00 9.11
N HIS A 148 -0.87 -11.00 9.35
CA HIS A 148 0.55 -11.07 9.06
C HIS A 148 1.25 -12.07 9.99
N SER A 149 1.02 -11.94 11.30
CA SER A 149 1.59 -12.85 12.31
C SER A 149 1.18 -14.29 12.06
N LEU A 150 -0.07 -14.55 11.66
CA LEU A 150 -0.54 -15.89 11.35
C LEU A 150 0.18 -16.49 10.13
N ALA A 151 0.41 -15.69 9.08
CA ALA A 151 1.16 -16.17 7.92
C ALA A 151 2.59 -16.56 8.30
N LEU A 152 3.24 -15.77 9.17
CA LEU A 152 4.56 -16.09 9.70
C LEU A 152 4.55 -17.36 10.57
N GLU A 153 3.58 -17.51 11.48
CA GLU A 153 3.46 -18.69 12.36
C GLU A 153 3.21 -19.98 11.56
N LYS A 154 2.44 -19.89 10.46
CA LYS A 154 2.20 -21.00 9.54
C LYS A 154 3.33 -21.23 8.53
N ASN A 155 4.34 -20.35 8.49
CA ASN A 155 5.40 -20.36 7.48
C ASN A 155 4.86 -20.38 6.03
N VAL A 156 3.83 -19.57 5.76
CA VAL A 156 3.22 -19.42 4.44
C VAL A 156 3.43 -18.00 3.89
N PRO A 157 3.32 -17.78 2.56
CA PRO A 157 3.44 -16.45 1.99
C PRO A 157 2.44 -15.47 2.63
N ILE A 158 2.88 -14.27 2.99
CA ILE A 158 2.03 -13.28 3.70
C ILE A 158 0.73 -13.01 2.91
N ALA A 159 0.82 -12.86 1.59
CA ALA A 159 -0.33 -12.58 0.72
C ALA A 159 -1.32 -13.75 0.59
N SER A 160 -0.99 -14.95 1.08
CA SER A 160 -1.93 -16.07 1.16
C SER A 160 -3.00 -15.88 2.24
N ILE A 161 -2.77 -14.97 3.20
CA ILE A 161 -3.71 -14.64 4.28
C ILE A 161 -4.01 -13.15 4.34
N LYS A 162 -2.96 -12.31 4.31
CA LYS A 162 -3.09 -10.85 4.39
C LYS A 162 -3.51 -10.29 3.02
N PRO A 163 -4.52 -9.40 2.97
CA PRO A 163 -4.94 -8.75 1.73
C PRO A 163 -3.81 -7.98 1.05
N LEU A 164 -3.80 -7.96 -0.28
CA LEU A 164 -2.83 -7.24 -1.10
C LEU A 164 -2.84 -5.74 -0.83
N THR A 165 -4.01 -5.11 -0.63
CA THR A 165 -4.09 -3.71 -0.18
C THR A 165 -3.21 -3.46 1.06
N CYS A 166 -3.22 -4.38 2.02
CA CYS A 166 -2.41 -4.26 3.22
C CYS A 166 -0.94 -4.66 3.02
N VAL A 167 -0.64 -5.53 2.05
CA VAL A 167 0.74 -5.95 1.71
C VAL A 167 1.44 -4.85 0.93
N PHE A 168 0.71 -4.18 0.03
CA PHE A 168 1.27 -3.13 -0.82
C PHE A 168 1.62 -1.87 -0.06
N PHE A 169 0.97 -1.56 1.06
CA PHE A 169 1.29 -0.35 1.83
C PHE A 169 2.81 -0.19 2.06
N PRO A 170 3.43 0.95 1.71
CA PRO A 170 2.82 2.20 1.22
C PRO A 170 2.80 2.37 -0.31
N LEU A 171 3.08 1.33 -1.09
CA LEU A 171 3.00 1.36 -2.55
C LEU A 171 1.59 1.69 -3.04
N VAL A 172 1.55 2.44 -4.14
CA VAL A 172 0.34 2.81 -4.86
C VAL A 172 0.48 2.31 -6.29
N VAL A 173 -0.49 1.51 -6.71
CA VAL A 173 -0.62 1.02 -8.09
C VAL A 173 -1.85 1.66 -8.69
N TYR A 174 -1.65 2.53 -9.68
CA TYR A 174 -2.74 3.15 -10.41
C TYR A 174 -2.84 2.51 -11.79
N ARG A 175 -4.04 2.08 -12.17
CA ARG A 175 -4.32 1.55 -13.50
C ARG A 175 -5.24 2.52 -14.23
N PHE A 176 -4.77 2.99 -15.38
CA PHE A 176 -5.56 3.85 -16.26
C PHE A 176 -6.58 3.01 -17.07
N ASP A 177 -7.62 3.66 -17.56
CA ASP A 177 -8.62 3.08 -18.47
C ASP A 177 -7.99 2.55 -19.76
N THR A 178 -6.83 3.11 -20.16
CA THR A 178 -6.03 2.64 -21.30
C THR A 178 -5.34 1.29 -21.03
N GLY A 179 -5.33 0.83 -19.78
CA GLY A 179 -4.64 -0.37 -19.33
C GLY A 179 -3.20 -0.13 -18.86
N GLU A 180 -2.66 1.07 -19.07
CA GLU A 180 -1.35 1.47 -18.53
C GLU A 180 -1.34 1.38 -16.99
N ILE A 181 -0.22 0.97 -16.43
CA ILE A 181 -0.02 0.86 -14.99
C ILE A 181 1.07 1.85 -14.56
N PHE A 182 0.81 2.57 -13.47
CA PHE A 182 1.76 3.44 -12.81
C PHE A 182 2.01 2.95 -11.38
N LEU A 183 3.29 2.80 -11.03
CA LEU A 183 3.77 2.41 -9.72
C LEU A 183 4.47 3.60 -9.04
N THR A 184 3.95 3.97 -7.87
CA THR A 184 4.55 4.94 -6.95
C THR A 184 4.30 4.48 -5.52
N ALA A 185 4.44 5.36 -4.53
CA ALA A 185 4.11 5.10 -3.14
C ALA A 185 3.53 6.36 -2.48
N ILE A 186 2.97 6.20 -1.28
CA ILE A 186 2.55 7.31 -0.43
C ILE A 186 3.80 8.10 -0.03
N SER A 187 3.86 9.35 -0.46
CA SER A 187 4.95 10.29 -0.19
C SER A 187 4.40 11.72 -0.14
N PRO A 188 5.18 12.70 0.36
CA PRO A 188 4.80 14.11 0.26
C PRO A 188 4.43 14.54 -1.17
N ASP A 189 5.09 13.97 -2.18
CA ASP A 189 4.87 14.31 -3.59
C ASP A 189 3.57 13.73 -4.16
N THR A 190 3.09 12.61 -3.62
CA THR A 190 1.86 11.93 -4.07
C THR A 190 0.65 12.19 -3.17
N ALA A 191 0.86 12.82 -2.00
CA ALA A 191 -0.20 13.08 -1.01
C ALA A 191 -1.42 13.80 -1.62
N GLY A 192 -1.19 14.78 -2.50
CA GLY A 192 -2.26 15.53 -3.16
C GLY A 192 -3.02 14.76 -4.26
N LEU A 193 -2.57 13.56 -4.61
CA LEU A 193 -3.22 12.69 -5.61
C LEU A 193 -4.16 11.66 -4.97
N MET A 194 -4.10 11.51 -3.64
CA MET A 194 -4.88 10.53 -2.90
C MET A 194 -5.98 11.23 -2.13
N GLU A 195 -7.14 10.58 -2.04
CA GLU A 195 -8.28 11.04 -1.24
C GLU A 195 -7.99 10.78 0.24
N GLY A 196 -7.11 11.59 0.84
CA GLY A 196 -6.69 11.41 2.23
C GLY A 196 -5.63 12.43 2.63
N ALA A 197 -6.03 13.56 3.19
CA ALA A 197 -5.11 14.65 3.59
C ALA A 197 -4.06 14.23 4.66
N ASN A 198 -4.19 13.03 5.24
CA ASN A 198 -3.42 12.57 6.39
C ASN A 198 -2.52 11.34 6.12
N ASP A 199 -2.43 10.85 4.88
CA ASP A 199 -1.71 9.59 4.61
C ASP A 199 -0.20 9.70 4.87
N THR A 200 0.38 10.87 4.62
CA THR A 200 1.77 11.18 4.96
C THR A 200 2.00 11.41 6.44
N GLN A 201 0.96 11.43 7.27
CA GLN A 201 1.07 11.65 8.72
C GLN A 201 1.44 10.39 9.49
N LEU A 202 1.43 9.21 8.85
CA LEU A 202 1.90 7.99 9.49
C LEU A 202 3.38 8.14 9.90
N PRO A 203 3.75 7.80 11.16
CA PRO A 203 5.12 7.97 11.64
C PRO A 203 6.19 7.32 10.75
N CYS A 204 5.91 6.15 10.19
CA CYS A 204 6.84 5.45 9.29
C CYS A 204 7.07 6.16 7.96
N LEU A 205 6.12 6.98 7.49
CA LEU A 205 6.25 7.78 6.27
C LEU A 205 6.87 9.15 6.54
N ARG A 206 6.64 9.74 7.72
CA ARG A 206 7.22 11.04 8.13
C ARG A 206 8.72 10.99 8.39
N VAL A 207 9.18 9.93 9.04
CA VAL A 207 10.59 9.84 9.50
C VAL A 207 11.57 9.64 8.34
N GLN A 208 11.09 9.14 7.19
CA GLN A 208 11.89 8.91 5.97
C GLN A 208 13.28 8.33 6.24
N ARG A 209 13.32 7.15 6.86
CA ARG A 209 14.55 6.40 7.18
C ARG A 209 14.54 5.03 6.52
N GLY A 210 15.66 4.33 6.55
CA GLY A 210 15.79 2.99 5.97
C GLY A 210 16.38 3.06 4.56
N ASP A 211 16.11 2.02 3.79
CA ASP A 211 16.54 1.90 2.39
C ASP A 211 15.57 2.65 1.44
N PRO A 212 15.91 2.77 0.14
CA PRO A 212 14.96 3.23 -0.87
C PRO A 212 13.60 2.52 -0.78
N MET A 213 12.51 3.24 -1.03
CA MET A 213 11.14 2.74 -0.96
C MET A 213 10.95 1.39 -1.65
N PHE A 214 11.46 1.23 -2.87
CA PHE A 214 11.32 -0.02 -3.61
C PHE A 214 12.01 -1.22 -2.93
N MET A 215 13.14 -0.99 -2.25
CA MET A 215 13.88 -2.04 -1.53
C MET A 215 13.11 -2.49 -0.30
N GLU A 216 12.61 -1.55 0.50
CA GLU A 216 11.85 -1.85 1.72
C GLU A 216 10.50 -2.48 1.40
N CYS A 217 9.96 -2.20 0.21
CA CYS A 217 8.75 -2.83 -0.30
C CYS A 217 9.01 -4.06 -1.18
N ARG A 218 10.23 -4.62 -1.20
CA ARG A 218 10.60 -5.75 -2.08
C ARG A 218 9.57 -6.88 -2.05
N THR A 219 9.19 -7.37 -0.87
CA THR A 219 8.23 -8.47 -0.74
C THR A 219 6.87 -8.13 -1.39
N ALA A 220 6.41 -6.89 -1.26
CA ALA A 220 5.17 -6.45 -1.89
C ALA A 220 5.30 -6.39 -3.42
N ILE A 221 6.41 -5.85 -3.92
CA ILE A 221 6.69 -5.76 -5.36
C ILE A 221 6.81 -7.16 -5.97
N GLU A 222 7.58 -8.06 -5.36
CA GLU A 222 7.73 -9.44 -5.84
C GLU A 222 6.40 -10.21 -5.78
N THR A 223 5.54 -9.93 -4.80
CA THR A 223 4.19 -10.52 -4.72
C THR A 223 3.28 -10.03 -5.84
N GLY A 224 3.33 -8.73 -6.15
CA GLY A 224 2.43 -8.09 -7.12
C GLY A 224 2.85 -8.25 -8.58
N PHE A 225 4.14 -8.05 -8.83
CA PHE A 225 4.72 -7.94 -10.18
C PHE A 225 5.71 -9.06 -10.48
N GLY A 226 6.10 -9.86 -9.49
CA GLY A 226 7.03 -10.97 -9.64
C GLY A 226 8.50 -10.59 -9.41
N PRO A 227 9.37 -11.61 -9.20
CA PRO A 227 10.80 -11.40 -8.94
C PRO A 227 11.56 -10.84 -10.15
N THR A 228 11.14 -11.19 -11.38
CA THR A 228 11.75 -10.66 -12.60
C THR A 228 11.56 -9.15 -12.70
N PHE A 229 10.35 -8.65 -12.43
CA PHE A 229 10.06 -7.23 -12.39
C PHE A 229 10.93 -6.52 -11.35
N PHE A 230 11.03 -7.07 -10.13
CA PHE A 230 11.85 -6.49 -9.07
C PHE A 230 13.34 -6.39 -9.46
N ALA A 231 13.88 -7.41 -10.14
CA ALA A 231 15.26 -7.38 -10.63
C ALA A 231 15.47 -6.27 -11.67
N GLN A 232 14.53 -6.11 -12.61
CA GLN A 232 14.58 -5.03 -13.60
C GLN A 232 14.42 -3.65 -12.97
N LEU A 233 13.54 -3.52 -11.97
CA LEU A 233 13.36 -2.30 -11.19
C LEU A 233 14.65 -1.91 -10.46
N SER A 234 15.34 -2.89 -9.89
CA SER A 234 16.63 -2.68 -9.22
C SER A 234 17.70 -2.18 -10.19
N ALA A 235 17.79 -2.79 -11.38
CA ALA A 235 18.70 -2.33 -12.43
C ALA A 235 18.37 -0.90 -12.91
N ALA A 236 17.07 -0.56 -13.03
CA ALA A 236 16.64 0.79 -13.36
C ALA A 236 17.03 1.81 -12.27
N ALA A 237 16.96 1.43 -10.99
CA ALA A 237 17.40 2.27 -9.88
C ALA A 237 18.92 2.53 -9.92
N GLU A 238 19.73 1.52 -10.24
CA GLU A 238 21.19 1.67 -10.40
C GLU A 238 21.56 2.61 -11.55
N GLN A 239 20.90 2.45 -12.71
CA GLN A 239 21.09 3.35 -13.86
C GLN A 239 20.68 4.79 -13.53
N PHE A 240 19.56 4.95 -12.83
CA PHE A 240 19.07 6.25 -12.38
C PHE A 240 20.07 6.94 -11.44
N ALA A 241 20.69 6.20 -10.51
CA ALA A 241 21.73 6.74 -9.64
C ALA A 241 22.96 7.19 -10.44
N ALA A 242 23.47 6.34 -11.34
CA ALA A 242 24.64 6.65 -12.17
C ALA A 242 24.44 7.88 -13.07
N ALA A 243 23.23 8.08 -13.60
CA ALA A 243 22.89 9.24 -14.42
C ALA A 243 22.89 10.56 -13.62
N LYS A 244 22.66 10.53 -12.31
CA LYS A 244 22.68 11.73 -11.44
C LYS A 244 24.09 12.09 -10.97
N ASP A 245 24.96 11.10 -10.81
CA ASP A 245 26.34 11.30 -10.39
C ASP A 245 27.26 11.72 -11.55
N SER A 246 26.79 11.60 -12.80
CA SER A 246 27.50 12.11 -13.96
C SER A 246 27.61 13.65 -13.89
N PRO A 247 28.83 14.23 -13.90
CA PRO A 247 28.98 15.68 -13.85
C PRO A 247 28.22 16.29 -15.03
N LYS A 248 27.32 17.24 -14.75
CA LYS A 248 26.65 18.03 -15.79
C LYS A 248 27.74 18.68 -16.63
N GLY A 249 28.02 18.10 -17.81
CA GLY A 249 29.03 18.61 -18.70
C GLY A 249 28.79 20.09 -18.93
N GLU A 250 29.83 20.89 -18.74
CA GLU A 250 29.87 22.27 -19.20
C GLU A 250 29.43 22.29 -20.67
N ILE A 251 28.20 22.75 -20.90
CA ILE A 251 27.76 23.10 -22.24
C ILE A 251 28.52 24.38 -22.57
N LYS A 252 29.62 24.22 -23.31
CA LYS A 252 30.29 25.32 -24.02
C LYS A 252 29.47 25.73 -25.23
#